data_AF-A0A9E2C3H7-F1
#
_entry.id   AF-A0A9E2C3H7-F1
#
_cell.length_a   1.000
_cell.length_b   1.000
_cell.length_c   1.000
_cell.angle_alpha   90.00
_cell.angle_beta   90.00
_cell.angle_gamma   90.00
#
_symmetry.space_group_name_H-M   'P 1'
#
loop_
_entity.id
_entity.type
_entity.pdbx_description
1 polymer ?
#
loop_
_entity_poly.entity_id
_entity_poly.type
_entity_poly.pdbx_seq_one_letter_code
_entity_poly.pdbx_strand_id
1 'polypeptide(L)'
;MQLMKILEIVNQWERNSFLKILEQLAKENRKSHPNAEKIIALADGQIKNAEDREIGKLFTYLRNPYKEFLEKRLNNNPKQLDILVDIVMRDGNSFMSREWFSQLYERELKKLKSDIKAYNDDIQQDSAYQEGNRLRDYRIYQECLKTAYKNDDKGNRDRQVTGDEWSILNTLSVNLELSNQEIRWIDYSILNLEKADIDVLLTEIRESGIGFYNRRTYTLYIPDEIVWILREINDMELPNKYLRRIFHCLTNAEINQIARKYNLDAKMDQKDKIEALLDSGLNATRLLQNDIFKPSTTKTDKANRLLSLIEKGICIDLPKYGRSLEERIELIIKYYQELEKDESTSLTRDGYNRLLYDLSSTFRDINRLIKLEFQLQEENVLNSGLLSSHDVKPADVLYLLSRDQLKEFTKKFGIKSVGNLIVNIIGNYRIVEDLLMENLELVGARDIASLKEQGIEIKESEFGLLYENLIKKIFTKLGFSVDESLRKEINTKQHQMDILLRSAEELIIIECKTVKDKDYNKYTSVSRQLKSYEGLCKQKGYNVGQVVVIANSFSNDFISDCEYDHELNLSLITSKGLLKTMDALIESKFEEFPVKLLKKDGLLDEERICKVLLK
;
A
#
# COMPACT_ATOMS: atom_id res chain seq x y z
N MET A 1 -2.57 1.95 -4.57
CA MET A 1 -2.89 3.33 -4.16
C MET A 1 -4.25 3.36 -3.50
N GLN A 2 -4.35 3.94 -2.30
CA GLN A 2 -5.62 4.05 -1.57
C GLN A 2 -6.66 4.88 -2.32
N LEU A 3 -7.94 4.51 -2.16
CA LEU A 3 -9.09 5.17 -2.76
C LEU A 3 -9.08 6.68 -2.50
N MET A 4 -8.77 7.11 -1.27
CA MET A 4 -8.73 8.52 -0.90
C MET A 4 -7.77 9.33 -1.77
N LYS A 5 -6.54 8.84 -1.96
CA LYS A 5 -5.53 9.50 -2.79
C LYS A 5 -5.94 9.53 -4.26
N ILE A 6 -6.60 8.47 -4.74
CA ILE A 6 -7.11 8.43 -6.12
C ILE A 6 -8.21 9.47 -6.30
N LEU A 7 -9.17 9.54 -5.37
CA LEU A 7 -10.26 10.52 -5.42
C LEU A 7 -9.67 11.92 -5.62
N GLU A 8 -8.72 12.37 -4.78
CA GLU A 8 -8.09 13.70 -4.88
C GLU A 8 -7.53 14.05 -6.28
N ILE A 9 -7.13 13.05 -7.06
CA ILE A 9 -6.51 13.22 -8.40
C ILE A 9 -7.56 13.19 -9.53
N VAL A 10 -8.60 12.36 -9.41
CA VAL A 10 -9.58 12.15 -10.49
C VAL A 10 -10.70 13.18 -10.44
N ASN A 11 -11.18 13.62 -11.61
CA ASN A 11 -12.25 14.61 -11.68
C ASN A 11 -13.66 14.00 -11.54
N GLN A 12 -14.68 14.85 -11.40
CA GLN A 12 -16.06 14.41 -11.18
C GLN A 12 -16.60 13.48 -12.29
N TRP A 13 -16.18 13.67 -13.54
CA TRP A 13 -16.62 12.82 -14.65
C TRP A 13 -16.02 11.41 -14.55
N GLU A 14 -14.76 11.32 -14.17
CA GLU A 14 -14.02 10.06 -13.99
C GLU A 14 -14.57 9.25 -12.82
N ARG A 15 -15.06 9.93 -11.77
CA ARG A 15 -15.69 9.31 -10.59
C ARG A 15 -17.14 8.86 -10.82
N ASN A 16 -17.81 9.32 -11.88
CA ASN A 16 -19.27 9.22 -12.02
C ASN A 16 -19.82 7.78 -11.92
N SER A 17 -19.18 6.80 -12.58
CA SER A 17 -19.64 5.40 -12.51
C SER A 17 -19.57 4.85 -11.08
N PHE A 18 -18.46 5.08 -10.40
CA PHE A 18 -18.27 4.69 -9.00
C PHE A 18 -19.31 5.33 -8.08
N LEU A 19 -19.56 6.64 -8.21
CA LEU A 19 -20.54 7.34 -7.39
C LEU A 19 -21.97 6.83 -7.61
N LYS A 20 -22.34 6.52 -8.86
CA LYS A 20 -23.65 5.93 -9.17
C LYS A 20 -23.85 4.56 -8.53
N ILE A 21 -22.81 3.72 -8.53
CA ILE A 21 -22.85 2.41 -7.86
C ILE A 21 -23.06 2.60 -6.37
N LEU A 22 -22.30 3.49 -5.72
CA LEU A 22 -22.49 3.79 -4.30
C LEU A 22 -23.87 4.34 -3.99
N GLU A 23 -24.41 5.22 -4.85
CA GLU A 23 -25.75 5.77 -4.67
C GLU A 23 -26.84 4.70 -4.75
N GLN A 24 -26.71 3.79 -5.72
CA GLN A 24 -27.61 2.65 -5.86
C GLN A 24 -27.53 1.73 -4.65
N LEU A 25 -26.33 1.31 -4.25
CA LEU A 25 -26.14 0.40 -3.12
C LEU A 25 -26.65 1.01 -1.82
N ALA A 26 -26.43 2.29 -1.59
CA ALA A 26 -26.97 2.96 -0.41
C ALA A 26 -28.50 3.01 -0.41
N LYS A 27 -29.14 3.19 -1.58
CA LYS A 27 -30.60 3.16 -1.73
C LYS A 27 -31.16 1.76 -1.45
N GLU A 28 -30.51 0.72 -1.94
CA GLU A 28 -30.91 -0.67 -1.72
C GLU A 28 -30.73 -1.11 -0.25
N ASN A 29 -29.74 -0.54 0.44
CA ASN A 29 -29.33 -0.93 1.79
C ASN A 29 -29.67 0.09 2.90
N ARG A 30 -30.64 1.00 2.66
CA ARG A 30 -31.01 2.06 3.63
C ARG A 30 -31.28 1.56 5.04
N LYS A 31 -32.01 0.45 5.16
CA LYS A 31 -32.42 -0.10 6.47
C LYS A 31 -31.27 -0.75 7.24
N SER A 32 -30.32 -1.37 6.54
CA SER A 32 -29.19 -2.09 7.12
C SER A 32 -28.00 -1.17 7.43
N HIS A 33 -27.87 -0.02 6.74
CA HIS A 33 -26.74 0.90 6.88
C HIS A 33 -27.18 2.36 7.13
N PRO A 34 -27.75 2.70 8.30
CA PRO A 34 -28.29 4.04 8.58
C PRO A 34 -27.22 5.15 8.56
N ASN A 35 -25.95 4.83 8.81
CA ASN A 35 -24.86 5.81 8.73
C ASN A 35 -24.48 6.17 7.28
N ALA A 36 -24.70 5.27 6.32
CA ALA A 36 -24.54 5.57 4.89
C ALA A 36 -25.62 6.58 4.44
N GLU A 37 -26.85 6.43 4.92
CA GLU A 37 -27.97 7.33 4.61
C GLU A 37 -27.75 8.74 5.18
N LYS A 38 -27.17 8.85 6.39
CA LYS A 38 -26.79 10.16 6.97
C LYS A 38 -25.83 10.93 6.07
N ILE A 39 -24.81 10.27 5.51
CA ILE A 39 -23.85 10.91 4.61
C ILE A 39 -24.56 11.42 3.34
N ILE A 40 -25.46 10.63 2.77
CA ILE A 40 -26.22 11.03 1.58
C ILE A 40 -27.15 12.20 1.87
N ALA A 41 -27.78 12.22 3.06
CA ALA A 41 -28.65 13.31 3.48
C ALA A 41 -27.87 14.63 3.67
N LEU A 42 -26.63 14.56 4.16
CA LEU A 42 -25.74 15.72 4.31
C LEU A 42 -25.26 16.26 2.95
N ALA A 43 -25.21 15.43 1.91
CA ALA A 43 -24.83 15.81 0.55
C ALA A 43 -26.02 16.27 -0.33
N ASP A 44 -27.06 16.87 0.27
CA ASP A 44 -28.30 17.27 -0.41
C ASP A 44 -29.00 16.14 -1.20
N GLY A 45 -28.82 14.90 -0.77
CA GLY A 45 -29.37 13.72 -1.45
C GLY A 45 -28.62 13.31 -2.72
N GLN A 46 -27.49 13.94 -3.07
CA GLN A 46 -26.68 13.62 -4.24
C GLN A 46 -25.19 13.47 -3.86
N ILE A 47 -24.68 12.23 -3.90
CA ILE A 47 -23.29 11.91 -3.50
C ILE A 47 -22.23 12.71 -4.28
N LYS A 48 -22.54 13.15 -5.50
CA LYS A 48 -21.64 13.98 -6.31
C LYS A 48 -21.27 15.33 -5.66
N ASN A 49 -22.02 15.78 -4.65
CA ASN A 49 -21.79 17.00 -3.89
C ASN A 49 -21.02 16.76 -2.58
N ALA A 50 -20.81 15.50 -2.20
CA ALA A 50 -20.08 15.15 -0.98
C ALA A 50 -18.56 15.36 -1.15
N GLU A 51 -17.89 15.65 -0.04
CA GLU A 51 -16.43 15.75 -0.02
C GLU A 51 -15.77 14.36 -0.17
N ASP A 52 -14.52 14.32 -0.64
CA ASP A 52 -13.77 13.08 -0.88
C ASP A 52 -13.71 12.19 0.37
N ARG A 53 -13.56 12.81 1.55
CA ARG A 53 -13.56 12.12 2.84
C ARG A 53 -14.90 11.45 3.17
N GLU A 54 -16.00 12.07 2.77
CA GLU A 54 -17.35 11.52 2.97
C GLU A 54 -17.60 10.35 2.02
N ILE A 55 -17.16 10.46 0.77
CA ILE A 55 -17.20 9.39 -0.22
C ILE A 55 -16.40 8.17 0.27
N GLY A 56 -15.18 8.39 0.78
CA GLY A 56 -14.36 7.32 1.36
C GLY A 56 -15.05 6.63 2.54
N LYS A 57 -15.63 7.40 3.48
CA LYS A 57 -16.42 6.83 4.59
C LYS A 57 -17.64 6.04 4.11
N LEU A 58 -18.34 6.57 3.11
CA LEU A 58 -19.51 5.91 2.54
C LEU A 58 -19.13 4.56 1.92
N PHE A 59 -18.04 4.51 1.15
CA PHE A 59 -17.51 3.26 0.59
C PHE A 59 -17.18 2.25 1.70
N THR A 60 -16.52 2.68 2.78
CA THR A 60 -16.24 1.81 3.94
C THR A 60 -17.51 1.24 4.56
N TYR A 61 -18.57 2.03 4.72
CA TYR A 61 -19.84 1.53 5.24
C TYR A 61 -20.55 0.56 4.28
N LEU A 62 -20.37 0.74 2.98
CA LEU A 62 -20.99 -0.07 1.93
C LEU A 62 -20.08 -1.20 1.41
N ARG A 63 -18.94 -1.45 2.04
CA ARG A 63 -17.96 -2.45 1.59
C ARG A 63 -18.57 -3.82 1.28
N ASN A 64 -19.39 -4.34 2.18
CA ASN A 64 -20.01 -5.67 2.00
C ASN A 64 -21.06 -5.66 0.86
N PRO A 65 -22.02 -4.71 0.82
CA PRO A 65 -22.87 -4.53 -0.36
C PRO A 65 -22.10 -4.37 -1.68
N TYR A 66 -20.97 -3.66 -1.65
CA TYR A 66 -20.12 -3.44 -2.83
C TYR A 66 -19.44 -4.74 -3.29
N LYS A 67 -18.99 -5.57 -2.34
CA LYS A 67 -18.47 -6.92 -2.62
C LYS A 67 -19.52 -7.78 -3.31
N GLU A 68 -20.74 -7.86 -2.77
CA GLU A 68 -21.83 -8.64 -3.37
C GLU A 68 -22.20 -8.15 -4.77
N PHE A 69 -22.13 -6.83 -4.99
CA PHE A 69 -22.32 -6.23 -6.31
C PHE A 69 -21.24 -6.67 -7.31
N LEU A 70 -19.96 -6.58 -6.93
CA LEU A 70 -18.84 -7.01 -7.77
C LEU A 70 -18.89 -8.51 -8.05
N GLU A 71 -19.21 -9.32 -7.05
CA GLU A 71 -19.32 -10.77 -7.17
C GLU A 71 -20.40 -11.17 -8.19
N LYS A 72 -21.57 -10.53 -8.14
CA LYS A 72 -22.63 -10.69 -9.17
C LYS A 72 -22.17 -10.24 -10.56
N ARG A 73 -21.40 -9.15 -10.65
CA ARG A 73 -20.89 -8.64 -11.93
C ARG A 73 -19.88 -9.61 -12.55
N LEU A 74 -18.99 -10.19 -11.74
CA LEU A 74 -17.97 -11.14 -12.17
C LEU A 74 -18.56 -12.49 -12.57
N ASN A 75 -19.56 -12.99 -11.85
CA ASN A 75 -20.23 -14.25 -12.19
C ASN A 75 -20.96 -14.21 -13.54
N ASN A 76 -21.40 -13.04 -13.99
CA ASN A 76 -21.98 -12.87 -15.32
C ASN A 76 -20.91 -12.74 -16.43
N ASN A 77 -19.63 -12.71 -16.04
CA ASN A 77 -18.42 -12.54 -16.86
C ASN A 77 -18.58 -11.73 -18.16
N PRO A 78 -19.06 -10.47 -18.09
CA PRO A 78 -19.24 -9.67 -19.29
C PRO A 78 -17.89 -9.34 -19.91
N LYS A 79 -17.71 -9.65 -21.21
CA LYS A 79 -16.53 -9.25 -22.00
C LYS A 79 -15.18 -9.67 -21.38
N GLN A 80 -15.08 -10.87 -20.80
CA GLN A 80 -13.83 -11.41 -20.23
C GLN A 80 -13.32 -10.57 -19.05
N LEU A 81 -14.24 -10.12 -18.18
CA LEU A 81 -13.93 -9.30 -17.02
C LEU A 81 -13.00 -10.03 -16.04
N ASP A 82 -13.07 -11.35 -15.98
CA ASP A 82 -12.14 -12.21 -15.23
C ASP A 82 -10.68 -11.93 -15.59
N ILE A 83 -10.36 -11.80 -16.89
CA ILE A 83 -8.99 -11.52 -17.35
C ILE A 83 -8.52 -10.14 -16.87
N LEU A 84 -9.41 -9.15 -16.88
CA LEU A 84 -9.08 -7.81 -16.38
C LEU A 84 -8.86 -7.83 -14.88
N VAL A 85 -9.69 -8.58 -14.15
CA VAL A 85 -9.56 -8.77 -12.70
C VAL A 85 -8.23 -9.42 -12.33
N ASP A 86 -7.81 -10.46 -13.05
CA ASP A 86 -6.50 -11.07 -12.81
C ASP A 86 -5.35 -10.10 -12.98
N ILE A 87 -5.42 -9.20 -13.96
CA ILE A 87 -4.38 -8.20 -14.18
C ILE A 87 -4.35 -7.23 -12.99
N VAL A 88 -5.50 -6.64 -12.63
CA VAL A 88 -5.53 -5.58 -11.61
C VAL A 88 -5.28 -6.09 -10.19
N MET A 89 -5.50 -7.38 -9.92
CA MET A 89 -5.23 -7.98 -8.61
C MET A 89 -3.74 -8.25 -8.34
N ARG A 90 -2.89 -8.25 -9.38
CA ARG A 90 -1.44 -8.52 -9.25
C ARG A 90 -0.72 -7.38 -8.54
N ASP A 91 0.39 -7.74 -7.89
CA ASP A 91 1.26 -6.76 -7.23
C ASP A 91 1.79 -5.73 -8.24
N GLY A 92 1.79 -4.46 -7.83
CA GLY A 92 2.27 -3.35 -8.66
C GLY A 92 1.27 -2.79 -9.66
N ASN A 93 0.08 -3.37 -9.82
CA ASN A 93 -0.91 -2.90 -10.81
C ASN A 93 -1.93 -1.87 -10.28
N SER A 94 -1.60 -1.18 -9.18
CA SER A 94 -2.51 -0.20 -8.55
C SER A 94 -2.69 1.08 -9.36
N PHE A 95 -1.75 1.41 -10.25
CA PHE A 95 -1.97 2.37 -11.34
C PHE A 95 -1.05 2.05 -12.51
N MET A 96 -1.45 2.43 -13.72
CA MET A 96 -0.69 2.16 -14.94
C MET A 96 -1.12 3.05 -16.10
N SER A 97 -0.23 3.26 -17.07
CA SER A 97 -0.60 3.88 -18.34
C SER A 97 -1.56 2.99 -19.15
N ARG A 98 -2.36 3.62 -20.02
CA ARG A 98 -3.20 2.92 -21.02
C ARG A 98 -2.38 1.94 -21.85
N GLU A 99 -1.18 2.36 -22.28
CA GLU A 99 -0.27 1.55 -23.09
C GLU A 99 0.21 0.33 -22.32
N TRP A 100 0.60 0.50 -21.05
CA TRP A 100 1.03 -0.62 -20.21
C TRP A 100 -0.11 -1.59 -19.94
N PHE A 101 -1.31 -1.09 -19.62
CA PHE A 101 -2.49 -1.93 -19.43
C PHE A 101 -2.80 -2.76 -20.69
N SER A 102 -2.72 -2.15 -21.87
CA SER A 102 -2.88 -2.86 -23.14
C SER A 102 -1.84 -3.96 -23.34
N GLN A 103 -0.58 -3.72 -22.96
CA GLN A 103 0.47 -4.73 -23.06
C GLN A 103 0.24 -5.89 -22.08
N LEU A 104 -0.18 -5.60 -20.85
CA LEU A 104 -0.52 -6.64 -19.87
C LEU A 104 -1.67 -7.52 -20.36
N TYR A 105 -2.73 -6.91 -20.88
CA TYR A 105 -3.86 -7.64 -21.47
C TYR A 105 -3.43 -8.51 -22.64
N GLU A 106 -2.63 -7.98 -23.58
CA GLU A 106 -2.14 -8.77 -24.71
C GLU A 106 -1.23 -9.94 -24.30
N ARG A 107 -0.41 -9.76 -23.26
CA ARG A 107 0.42 -10.83 -22.71
C ARG A 107 -0.46 -11.92 -22.10
N GLU A 108 -1.50 -11.53 -21.38
CA GLU A 108 -2.40 -12.49 -20.74
C GLU A 108 -3.21 -13.29 -21.75
N LEU A 109 -3.73 -12.63 -22.79
CA LEU A 109 -4.38 -13.32 -23.90
C LEU A 109 -3.45 -14.32 -24.59
N LYS A 110 -2.16 -13.97 -24.79
CA LYS A 110 -1.18 -14.87 -25.40
C LYS A 110 -0.89 -16.07 -24.51
N LYS A 111 -0.71 -15.85 -23.21
CA LYS A 111 -0.48 -16.91 -22.21
C LYS A 111 -1.67 -17.87 -22.19
N LEU A 112 -2.88 -17.33 -22.02
CA LEU A 112 -4.11 -18.11 -21.96
C LEU A 112 -4.35 -18.90 -23.25
N LYS A 113 -4.07 -18.35 -24.44
CA LYS A 113 -4.12 -19.11 -25.70
C LYS A 113 -3.14 -20.27 -25.75
N SER A 114 -1.93 -20.07 -25.23
CA SER A 114 -0.93 -21.14 -25.15
C SER A 114 -1.38 -22.24 -24.20
N ASP A 115 -1.92 -21.87 -23.04
CA ASP A 115 -2.38 -22.83 -22.04
C ASP A 115 -3.60 -23.61 -22.53
N ILE A 116 -4.58 -22.94 -23.16
CA ILE A 116 -5.75 -23.61 -23.78
C ILE A 116 -5.29 -24.60 -24.85
N LYS A 117 -4.25 -24.26 -25.63
CA LYS A 117 -3.70 -25.17 -26.62
C LYS A 117 -3.10 -26.41 -25.96
N ALA A 118 -2.27 -26.22 -24.93
CA ALA A 118 -1.68 -27.34 -24.17
C ALA A 118 -2.76 -28.22 -23.53
N TYR A 119 -3.77 -27.61 -22.92
CA TYR A 119 -4.93 -28.30 -22.35
C TYR A 119 -5.68 -29.13 -23.41
N ASN A 120 -5.93 -28.57 -24.59
CA ASN A 120 -6.60 -29.30 -25.68
C ASN A 120 -5.76 -30.47 -26.20
N ASP A 121 -4.44 -30.28 -26.32
CA ASP A 121 -3.51 -31.34 -26.74
C ASP A 121 -3.51 -32.49 -25.71
N ASP A 122 -3.52 -32.16 -24.40
CA ASP A 122 -3.60 -33.14 -23.31
C ASP A 122 -4.91 -33.93 -23.31
N ILE A 123 -6.05 -33.27 -23.54
CA ILE A 123 -7.36 -33.94 -23.60
C ILE A 123 -7.47 -34.91 -24.78
N GLN A 124 -6.84 -34.57 -25.91
CA GLN A 124 -6.91 -35.36 -27.14
C GLN A 124 -5.96 -36.56 -27.14
N GLN A 125 -4.80 -36.45 -26.49
CA GLN A 125 -3.76 -37.48 -26.56
C GLN A 125 -3.96 -38.65 -25.58
N ASP A 126 -5.00 -38.63 -24.73
CA ASP A 126 -5.19 -39.61 -23.63
C ASP A 126 -3.83 -39.85 -22.91
N SER A 127 -3.06 -38.77 -22.72
CA SER A 127 -1.65 -38.89 -22.37
C SER A 127 -1.54 -39.50 -20.97
N ALA A 128 -0.72 -40.55 -20.87
CA ALA A 128 -0.59 -41.45 -19.71
C ALA A 128 -0.07 -40.78 -18.41
N TYR A 129 -0.01 -39.46 -18.36
CA TYR A 129 0.55 -38.66 -17.27
C TYR A 129 -0.50 -38.02 -16.36
N GLN A 130 -1.76 -37.91 -16.81
CA GLN A 130 -2.86 -37.46 -15.95
C GLN A 130 -3.48 -38.67 -15.26
N GLU A 131 -3.53 -38.66 -13.92
CA GLU A 131 -4.33 -39.64 -13.18
C GLU A 131 -5.74 -39.69 -13.79
N GLY A 132 -6.23 -40.87 -14.18
CA GLY A 132 -7.46 -41.00 -14.97
C GLY A 132 -8.71 -40.34 -14.38
N ASN A 133 -8.67 -39.96 -13.09
CA ASN A 133 -9.71 -39.18 -12.43
C ASN A 133 -9.73 -37.70 -12.86
N ARG A 134 -8.58 -37.02 -13.03
CA ARG A 134 -8.58 -35.57 -13.33
C ARG A 134 -9.03 -35.25 -14.75
N LEU A 135 -8.58 -36.05 -15.72
CA LEU A 135 -9.03 -35.95 -17.11
C LEU A 135 -10.54 -36.19 -17.24
N ARG A 136 -11.08 -37.13 -16.46
CA ARG A 136 -12.53 -37.34 -16.35
C ARG A 136 -13.22 -36.09 -15.82
N ASP A 137 -12.70 -35.46 -14.77
CA ASP A 137 -13.30 -34.27 -14.17
C ASP A 137 -13.31 -33.08 -15.15
N TYR A 138 -12.22 -32.88 -15.92
CA TYR A 138 -12.20 -31.90 -17.01
C TYR A 138 -13.28 -32.18 -18.06
N ARG A 139 -13.42 -33.44 -18.49
CA ARG A 139 -14.43 -33.85 -19.48
C ARG A 139 -15.85 -33.61 -18.96
N ILE A 140 -16.13 -33.92 -17.70
CA ILE A 140 -17.44 -33.68 -17.07
C ILE A 140 -17.78 -32.19 -17.13
N TYR A 141 -16.88 -31.33 -16.64
CA TYR A 141 -17.10 -29.89 -16.64
C TYR A 141 -17.25 -29.34 -18.06
N GLN A 142 -16.38 -29.75 -18.98
CA GLN A 142 -16.39 -29.31 -20.38
C GLN A 142 -17.72 -29.65 -21.07
N GLU A 143 -18.26 -30.85 -20.90
CA GLU A 143 -19.53 -31.24 -21.51
C GLU A 143 -20.73 -30.50 -20.90
N CYS A 144 -20.70 -30.24 -19.58
CA CYS A 144 -21.71 -29.40 -18.93
C CYS A 144 -21.71 -27.98 -19.49
N LEU A 145 -20.54 -27.37 -19.65
CA LEU A 145 -20.41 -26.03 -20.21
C LEU A 145 -20.84 -25.99 -21.69
N LYS A 146 -20.42 -26.96 -22.52
CA LYS A 146 -20.87 -27.06 -23.92
C LYS A 146 -22.39 -27.14 -24.01
N THR A 147 -23.02 -27.87 -23.09
CA THR A 147 -24.47 -28.01 -23.03
C THR A 147 -25.13 -26.68 -22.69
N ALA A 148 -24.66 -26.00 -21.64
CA ALA A 148 -25.17 -24.68 -21.24
C ALA A 148 -25.05 -23.67 -22.41
N TYR A 149 -23.87 -23.55 -22.99
CA TYR A 149 -23.61 -22.59 -24.06
C TYR A 149 -24.44 -22.84 -25.34
N LYS A 150 -24.79 -24.10 -25.63
CA LYS A 150 -25.59 -24.48 -26.80
C LYS A 150 -27.09 -24.62 -26.51
N ASN A 151 -27.54 -24.43 -25.27
CA ASN A 151 -28.96 -24.57 -24.94
C ASN A 151 -29.84 -23.60 -25.74
N ASP A 152 -29.34 -22.40 -26.00
CA ASP A 152 -30.03 -21.37 -26.78
C ASP A 152 -30.21 -21.72 -28.27
N ASP A 153 -29.42 -22.66 -28.83
CA ASP A 153 -29.59 -23.13 -30.22
C ASP A 153 -30.99 -23.75 -30.41
N LYS A 154 -31.55 -24.41 -29.39
CA LYS A 154 -32.89 -25.01 -29.44
C LYS A 154 -34.00 -23.95 -29.52
N GLY A 155 -33.73 -22.73 -29.05
CA GLY A 155 -34.65 -21.59 -29.06
C GLY A 155 -34.42 -20.61 -30.21
N ASN A 156 -33.46 -20.89 -31.12
CA ASN A 156 -33.00 -19.97 -32.16
C ASN A 156 -32.59 -18.59 -31.60
N ARG A 157 -31.80 -18.61 -30.52
CA ARG A 157 -31.22 -17.44 -29.86
C ARG A 157 -29.70 -17.48 -29.97
N ASP A 158 -29.06 -16.32 -29.80
CA ASP A 158 -27.61 -16.25 -29.72
C ASP A 158 -27.10 -17.05 -28.52
N ARG A 159 -26.01 -17.79 -28.72
CA ARG A 159 -25.41 -18.63 -27.68
C ARG A 159 -24.87 -17.79 -26.54
N GLN A 160 -25.29 -18.11 -25.33
CA GLN A 160 -24.77 -17.53 -24.11
C GLN A 160 -24.92 -18.54 -22.97
N VAL A 161 -24.17 -18.32 -21.89
CA VAL A 161 -24.37 -19.02 -20.62
C VAL A 161 -25.06 -18.06 -19.68
N THR A 162 -26.25 -18.42 -19.22
CA THR A 162 -27.06 -17.59 -18.32
C THR A 162 -26.49 -17.59 -16.90
N GLY A 163 -26.88 -16.62 -16.07
CA GLY A 163 -26.44 -16.55 -14.68
C GLY A 163 -26.80 -17.80 -13.85
N ASP A 164 -27.98 -18.39 -14.10
CA ASP A 164 -28.41 -19.63 -13.45
C ASP A 164 -27.51 -20.81 -13.88
N GLU A 165 -27.17 -20.90 -15.17
CA GLU A 165 -26.25 -21.94 -15.67
C GLU A 165 -24.85 -21.77 -15.12
N TRP A 166 -24.34 -20.54 -15.03
CA TRP A 166 -23.07 -20.23 -14.35
C TRP A 166 -23.09 -20.66 -12.89
N SER A 167 -24.19 -20.44 -12.17
CA SER A 167 -24.30 -20.87 -10.76
C SER A 167 -24.17 -22.39 -10.59
N ILE A 168 -24.72 -23.16 -11.54
CA ILE A 168 -24.61 -24.63 -11.57
C ILE A 168 -23.17 -25.05 -11.92
N LEU A 169 -22.56 -24.43 -12.93
CA LEU A 169 -21.18 -24.70 -13.32
C LEU A 169 -20.21 -24.39 -12.18
N ASN A 170 -20.39 -23.28 -11.47
CA ASN A 170 -19.58 -22.93 -10.30
C ASN A 170 -19.74 -23.96 -9.16
N THR A 171 -20.96 -24.46 -8.94
CA THR A 171 -21.17 -25.54 -7.97
C THR A 171 -20.45 -26.82 -8.41
N LEU A 172 -20.49 -27.15 -9.71
CA LEU A 172 -19.82 -28.31 -10.27
C LEU A 172 -18.29 -28.22 -10.15
N SER A 173 -17.69 -27.07 -10.47
CA SER A 173 -16.23 -26.90 -10.41
C SER A 173 -15.67 -27.11 -9.00
N VAL A 174 -16.39 -26.62 -7.97
CA VAL A 174 -16.04 -26.82 -6.56
C VAL A 174 -16.06 -28.31 -6.20
N ASN A 175 -17.10 -29.04 -6.60
CA ASN A 175 -17.21 -30.48 -6.31
C ASN A 175 -16.20 -31.34 -7.07
N LEU A 176 -15.75 -30.88 -8.23
CA LEU A 176 -14.67 -31.50 -9.00
C LEU A 176 -13.27 -31.04 -8.56
N GLU A 177 -13.19 -30.17 -7.55
CA GLU A 177 -11.95 -29.58 -7.06
C GLU A 177 -11.10 -28.95 -8.18
N LEU A 178 -11.73 -28.34 -9.19
CA LEU A 178 -11.04 -27.64 -10.27
C LEU A 178 -10.46 -26.32 -9.74
N SER A 179 -9.22 -26.01 -10.07
CA SER A 179 -8.63 -24.70 -9.83
C SER A 179 -9.22 -23.66 -10.78
N ASN A 180 -9.15 -22.39 -10.39
CA ASN A 180 -9.61 -21.26 -11.22
C ASN A 180 -8.91 -21.21 -12.58
N GLN A 181 -7.67 -21.67 -12.66
CA GLN A 181 -6.90 -21.71 -13.91
C GLN A 181 -7.40 -22.84 -14.82
N GLU A 182 -7.66 -24.03 -14.27
CA GLU A 182 -8.25 -25.14 -15.03
C GLU A 182 -9.63 -24.75 -15.55
N ILE A 183 -10.52 -24.19 -14.71
CA ILE A 183 -11.84 -23.72 -15.12
C ILE A 183 -11.72 -22.78 -16.32
N ARG A 184 -10.83 -21.78 -16.26
CA ARG A 184 -10.61 -20.83 -17.35
C ARG A 184 -10.14 -21.50 -18.64
N TRP A 185 -9.24 -22.48 -18.57
CA TRP A 185 -8.83 -23.21 -19.77
C TRP A 185 -10.01 -23.92 -20.43
N ILE A 186 -10.87 -24.55 -19.62
CA ILE A 186 -12.07 -25.22 -20.11
C ILE A 186 -13.06 -24.20 -20.68
N ASP A 187 -13.33 -23.11 -19.95
CA ASP A 187 -14.25 -22.05 -20.34
C ASP A 187 -13.91 -21.47 -21.71
N TYR A 188 -12.66 -21.01 -21.85
CA TYR A 188 -12.20 -20.40 -23.08
C TYR A 188 -11.88 -21.40 -24.20
N SER A 189 -11.83 -22.71 -23.90
CA SER A 189 -11.86 -23.73 -24.95
C SER A 189 -13.21 -23.80 -25.69
N ILE A 190 -14.28 -23.27 -25.08
CA ILE A 190 -15.65 -23.30 -25.62
C ILE A 190 -16.17 -21.90 -25.99
N LEU A 191 -15.97 -20.90 -25.13
CA LEU A 191 -16.58 -19.57 -25.23
C LEU A 191 -15.85 -18.60 -26.18
N ASN A 192 -14.75 -19.03 -26.81
CA ASN A 192 -13.85 -18.26 -27.67
C ASN A 192 -13.20 -17.04 -26.99
N LEU A 193 -11.86 -16.99 -27.05
CA LEU A 193 -11.08 -15.87 -26.54
C LEU A 193 -10.87 -14.78 -27.61
N GLU A 194 -11.74 -13.78 -27.61
CA GLU A 194 -11.64 -12.59 -28.48
C GLU A 194 -10.76 -11.49 -27.88
N LYS A 195 -10.05 -10.73 -28.72
CA LYS A 195 -9.29 -9.55 -28.29
C LYS A 195 -10.19 -8.33 -28.35
N ALA A 196 -10.48 -7.72 -27.20
CA ALA A 196 -11.22 -6.47 -27.14
C ALA A 196 -10.32 -5.25 -27.42
N ASP A 197 -10.94 -4.15 -27.86
CA ASP A 197 -10.28 -2.84 -27.94
C ASP A 197 -10.04 -2.28 -26.54
N ILE A 198 -8.88 -1.62 -26.34
CA ILE A 198 -8.47 -1.11 -25.04
C ILE A 198 -9.45 -0.10 -24.45
N ASP A 199 -10.13 0.72 -25.27
CA ASP A 199 -11.09 1.71 -24.78
C ASP A 199 -12.39 1.05 -24.32
N VAL A 200 -12.74 -0.12 -24.88
CA VAL A 200 -13.83 -0.98 -24.40
C VAL A 200 -13.47 -1.56 -23.03
N LEU A 201 -12.24 -2.03 -22.86
CA LEU A 201 -11.75 -2.59 -21.59
C LEU A 201 -11.71 -1.54 -20.47
N LEU A 202 -11.18 -0.35 -20.77
CA LEU A 202 -11.16 0.77 -19.82
C LEU A 202 -12.58 1.20 -19.43
N THR A 203 -13.51 1.19 -20.39
CA THR A 203 -14.93 1.46 -20.12
C THR A 203 -15.52 0.39 -19.21
N GLU A 204 -15.22 -0.89 -19.45
CA GLU A 204 -15.71 -1.99 -18.63
C GLU A 204 -15.18 -1.94 -17.19
N ILE A 205 -13.89 -1.65 -16.99
CA ILE A 205 -13.30 -1.45 -15.64
C ILE A 205 -14.02 -0.32 -14.90
N ARG A 206 -14.27 0.81 -15.57
CA ARG A 206 -14.94 1.96 -14.97
C ARG A 206 -16.40 1.67 -14.65
N GLU A 207 -17.13 1.05 -15.58
CA GLU A 207 -18.57 0.77 -15.44
C GLU A 207 -18.85 -0.36 -14.45
N SER A 208 -17.94 -1.32 -14.33
CA SER A 208 -17.98 -2.34 -13.29
C SER A 208 -17.58 -1.80 -11.90
N GLY A 209 -17.11 -0.54 -11.82
CA GLY A 209 -16.70 0.06 -10.55
C GLY A 209 -15.38 -0.52 -10.01
N ILE A 210 -14.52 -1.05 -10.88
CA ILE A 210 -13.23 -1.64 -10.48
C ILE A 210 -12.13 -0.57 -10.37
N GLY A 211 -12.18 0.45 -11.23
CA GLY A 211 -11.14 1.48 -11.28
C GLY A 211 -11.58 2.78 -11.94
N PHE A 212 -10.65 3.73 -11.95
CA PHE A 212 -10.83 5.07 -12.49
C PHE A 212 -9.85 5.29 -13.64
N TYR A 213 -10.31 5.90 -14.73
CA TYR A 213 -9.45 6.21 -15.86
C TYR A 213 -9.33 7.72 -16.06
N ASN A 214 -8.14 8.26 -15.82
CA ASN A 214 -7.84 9.66 -16.02
C ASN A 214 -7.51 9.92 -17.49
N ARG A 215 -8.38 10.67 -18.16
CA ARG A 215 -8.25 10.96 -19.59
C ARG A 215 -7.20 12.02 -19.91
N ARG A 216 -6.79 12.83 -18.92
CA ARG A 216 -5.77 13.86 -19.10
C ARG A 216 -4.37 13.26 -19.08
N THR A 217 -4.14 12.32 -18.17
CA THR A 217 -2.84 11.65 -18.00
C THR A 217 -2.76 10.29 -18.67
N TYR A 218 -3.86 9.80 -19.25
CA TYR A 218 -4.00 8.45 -19.83
C TYR A 218 -3.64 7.34 -18.82
N THR A 219 -3.98 7.55 -17.55
CA THR A 219 -3.63 6.65 -16.44
C THR A 219 -4.86 5.95 -15.91
N LEU A 220 -4.78 4.63 -15.77
CA LEU A 220 -5.73 3.80 -15.06
C LEU A 220 -5.31 3.69 -13.59
N TYR A 221 -6.24 3.93 -12.67
CA TYR A 221 -6.05 3.83 -11.22
C TYR A 221 -6.99 2.76 -10.66
N ILE A 222 -6.44 1.82 -9.89
CA ILE A 222 -7.15 0.75 -9.21
C ILE A 222 -6.97 0.94 -7.71
N PRO A 223 -8.04 1.27 -6.96
CA PRO A 223 -7.95 1.42 -5.51
C PRO A 223 -7.59 0.12 -4.80
N ASP A 224 -6.66 0.20 -3.84
CA ASP A 224 -6.24 -0.97 -3.05
C ASP A 224 -7.42 -1.64 -2.34
N GLU A 225 -8.37 -0.84 -1.85
CA GLU A 225 -9.56 -1.35 -1.17
C GLU A 225 -10.46 -2.17 -2.09
N ILE A 226 -10.50 -1.83 -3.38
CA ILE A 226 -11.22 -2.61 -4.39
C ILE A 226 -10.43 -3.87 -4.75
N VAL A 227 -9.10 -3.77 -4.87
CA VAL A 227 -8.24 -4.94 -5.05
C VAL A 227 -8.47 -5.95 -3.93
N TRP A 228 -8.53 -5.52 -2.67
CA TRP A 228 -8.82 -6.42 -1.54
C TRP A 228 -10.18 -7.12 -1.67
N ILE A 229 -11.22 -6.40 -2.13
CA ILE A 229 -12.53 -7.00 -2.37
C ILE A 229 -12.47 -8.03 -3.50
N LEU A 230 -11.80 -7.70 -4.61
CA LEU A 230 -11.64 -8.62 -5.74
C LEU A 230 -10.88 -9.88 -5.33
N ARG A 231 -9.84 -9.74 -4.52
CA ARG A 231 -9.07 -10.85 -3.97
C ARG A 231 -9.91 -11.74 -3.07
N GLU A 232 -10.75 -11.16 -2.20
CA GLU A 232 -11.70 -11.92 -1.39
C GLU A 232 -12.73 -12.68 -2.22
N ILE A 233 -13.19 -12.11 -3.35
CA ILE A 233 -14.12 -12.80 -4.25
C ILE A 233 -13.44 -13.98 -4.95
N ASN A 234 -12.15 -13.86 -5.28
CA ASN A 234 -11.37 -14.88 -5.97
C ASN A 234 -10.66 -15.87 -5.04
N ASP A 235 -11.00 -15.89 -3.74
CA ASP A 235 -10.36 -16.73 -2.71
C ASP A 235 -8.82 -16.55 -2.60
N MET A 236 -8.32 -15.36 -2.95
CA MET A 236 -6.91 -15.00 -2.82
C MET A 236 -6.68 -14.28 -1.49
N GLU A 237 -6.29 -15.04 -0.46
CA GLU A 237 -6.12 -14.53 0.90
C GLU A 237 -4.94 -13.58 1.09
N LEU A 238 -3.89 -13.75 0.26
CA LEU A 238 -2.64 -12.99 0.32
C LEU A 238 -2.16 -12.63 -1.10
N PRO A 239 -1.63 -11.43 -1.34
CA PRO A 239 -0.90 -11.13 -2.57
C PRO A 239 0.34 -12.00 -2.77
N ASN A 240 0.77 -12.11 -4.04
CA ASN A 240 1.88 -12.95 -4.46
C ASN A 240 3.18 -12.57 -3.75
N LYS A 241 3.43 -11.28 -3.49
CA LYS A 241 4.61 -10.82 -2.74
C LYS A 241 4.72 -11.46 -1.35
N TYR A 242 3.61 -11.70 -0.64
CA TYR A 242 3.63 -12.37 0.67
C TYR A 242 3.65 -13.89 0.55
N LEU A 243 2.92 -14.44 -0.41
CA LEU A 243 2.94 -15.88 -0.68
C LEU A 243 4.34 -16.35 -1.10
N ARG A 244 5.06 -15.52 -1.87
CA ARG A 244 6.47 -15.70 -2.23
C ARG A 244 7.39 -15.76 -1.00
N ARG A 245 7.16 -14.91 0.01
CA ARG A 245 7.89 -14.97 1.30
C ARG A 245 7.69 -16.33 1.96
N ILE A 246 6.46 -16.83 1.98
CA ILE A 246 6.15 -18.16 2.53
C ILE A 246 6.90 -19.24 1.74
N PHE A 247 6.86 -19.22 0.40
CA PHE A 247 7.56 -20.19 -0.44
C PHE A 247 9.07 -20.21 -0.22
N HIS A 248 9.71 -19.04 -0.04
CA HIS A 248 11.15 -18.96 0.25
C HIS A 248 11.52 -19.54 1.62
N CYS A 249 10.56 -19.73 2.52
CA CYS A 249 10.75 -20.40 3.81
C CYS A 249 10.45 -21.91 3.76
N LEU A 250 10.04 -22.44 2.61
CA LEU A 250 9.80 -23.87 2.42
C LEU A 250 11.06 -24.59 1.91
N THR A 251 11.16 -25.85 2.28
CA THR A 251 12.22 -26.75 1.79
C THR A 251 11.93 -27.18 0.36
N ASN A 252 12.98 -27.58 -0.38
CA ASN A 252 12.82 -28.09 -1.75
C ASN A 252 11.88 -29.31 -1.82
N ALA A 253 11.84 -30.12 -0.75
CA ALA A 253 10.92 -31.25 -0.66
C ALA A 253 9.45 -30.80 -0.56
N GLU A 254 9.16 -29.77 0.23
CA GLU A 254 7.83 -29.18 0.35
C GLU A 254 7.40 -28.54 -0.99
N ILE A 255 8.27 -27.75 -1.63
CA ILE A 255 7.99 -27.15 -2.95
C ILE A 255 7.69 -28.23 -4.00
N ASN A 256 8.51 -29.27 -4.09
CA ASN A 256 8.27 -30.36 -5.05
C ASN A 256 6.98 -31.13 -4.78
N GLN A 257 6.56 -31.24 -3.52
CA GLN A 257 5.30 -31.87 -3.17
C GLN A 257 4.11 -31.04 -3.63
N ILE A 258 4.16 -29.73 -3.40
CA ILE A 258 3.14 -28.79 -3.87
C ILE A 258 3.10 -28.83 -5.41
N ALA A 259 4.25 -28.69 -6.07
CA ALA A 259 4.36 -28.78 -7.53
C ALA A 259 3.71 -30.04 -8.10
N ARG A 260 3.88 -31.21 -7.47
CA ARG A 260 3.21 -32.45 -7.88
C ARG A 260 1.69 -32.40 -7.71
N LYS A 261 1.19 -31.82 -6.61
CA LYS A 261 -0.25 -31.67 -6.36
C LYS A 261 -0.92 -30.78 -7.40
N TYR A 262 -0.20 -29.78 -7.90
CA TYR A 262 -0.67 -28.85 -8.94
C TYR A 262 -0.16 -29.20 -10.35
N ASN A 263 0.27 -30.45 -10.55
CA ASN A 263 0.66 -31.01 -11.85
C ASN A 263 1.72 -30.21 -12.62
N LEU A 264 2.68 -29.61 -11.91
CA LEU A 264 3.81 -28.92 -12.51
C LEU A 264 4.93 -29.90 -12.91
N ASP A 265 5.65 -29.59 -13.99
CA ASP A 265 6.74 -30.43 -14.47
C ASP A 265 7.82 -30.60 -13.39
N ALA A 266 8.12 -31.87 -13.08
CA ALA A 266 9.12 -32.25 -12.09
C ALA A 266 10.53 -31.72 -12.44
N LYS A 267 10.83 -31.50 -13.73
CA LYS A 267 12.13 -31.02 -14.23
C LYS A 267 12.36 -29.52 -14.05
N MET A 268 11.31 -28.75 -13.77
CA MET A 268 11.44 -27.31 -13.51
C MET A 268 12.38 -27.07 -12.33
N ASP A 269 13.18 -26.00 -12.44
CA ASP A 269 13.98 -25.56 -11.32
C ASP A 269 13.08 -25.03 -10.17
N GLN A 270 13.68 -24.80 -9.00
CA GLN A 270 12.90 -24.38 -7.84
C GLN A 270 12.27 -22.99 -8.03
N LYS A 271 12.94 -22.09 -8.76
CA LYS A 271 12.47 -20.73 -8.97
C LYS A 271 11.26 -20.74 -9.90
N ASP A 272 11.38 -21.42 -11.03
CA ASP A 272 10.31 -21.58 -12.02
C ASP A 272 9.09 -22.28 -11.40
N LYS A 273 9.30 -23.27 -10.52
CA LYS A 273 8.22 -23.90 -9.75
C LYS A 273 7.49 -22.89 -8.87
N ILE A 274 8.21 -22.05 -8.13
CA ILE A 274 7.58 -21.04 -7.27
C ILE A 274 6.78 -20.06 -8.12
N GLU A 275 7.32 -19.58 -9.25
CA GLU A 275 6.57 -18.68 -10.15
C GLU A 275 5.29 -19.33 -10.68
N ALA A 276 5.37 -20.58 -11.16
CA ALA A 276 4.19 -21.29 -11.66
C ALA A 276 3.14 -21.55 -10.56
N LEU A 277 3.59 -21.80 -9.33
CA LEU A 277 2.68 -21.95 -8.18
C LEU A 277 2.01 -20.63 -7.80
N LEU A 278 2.73 -19.50 -7.85
CA LEU A 278 2.15 -18.17 -7.61
C LEU A 278 1.13 -17.82 -8.71
N ASP A 279 1.45 -18.13 -9.97
CA ASP A 279 0.55 -17.94 -11.10
C ASP A 279 -0.72 -18.81 -11.03
N SER A 280 -0.68 -19.95 -10.34
CA SER A 280 -1.85 -20.83 -10.20
C SER A 280 -2.92 -20.32 -9.21
N GLY A 281 -2.67 -19.22 -8.49
CA GLY A 281 -3.64 -18.62 -7.56
C GLY A 281 -3.91 -19.47 -6.32
N LEU A 282 -2.85 -19.91 -5.64
CA LEU A 282 -2.95 -20.79 -4.47
C LEU A 282 -3.53 -20.08 -3.25
N ASN A 283 -4.54 -20.70 -2.63
CA ASN A 283 -5.05 -20.30 -1.34
C ASN A 283 -4.02 -20.58 -0.22
N ALA A 284 -3.69 -19.56 0.59
CA ALA A 284 -2.62 -19.64 1.59
C ALA A 284 -2.98 -20.55 2.76
N THR A 285 -4.26 -20.57 3.19
CA THR A 285 -4.78 -21.49 4.20
C THR A 285 -4.62 -22.93 3.74
N ARG A 286 -5.07 -23.27 2.52
CA ARG A 286 -4.92 -24.62 1.95
C ARG A 286 -3.45 -25.02 1.85
N LEU A 287 -2.61 -24.10 1.40
CA LEU A 287 -1.16 -24.30 1.31
C LEU A 287 -0.57 -24.70 2.67
N LEU A 288 -0.83 -23.89 3.69
CA LEU A 288 -0.26 -24.04 5.04
C LEU A 288 -0.91 -25.16 5.85
N GLN A 289 -2.17 -25.51 5.59
CA GLN A 289 -2.89 -26.56 6.31
C GLN A 289 -2.61 -27.95 5.73
N ASN A 290 -2.46 -28.05 4.41
CA ASN A 290 -2.47 -29.31 3.68
C ASN A 290 -1.33 -29.48 2.66
N ASP A 291 -1.00 -28.46 1.86
CA ASP A 291 -0.12 -28.68 0.70
C ASP A 291 1.35 -28.85 1.04
N ILE A 292 1.82 -28.21 2.11
CA ILE A 292 3.17 -28.42 2.63
C ILE A 292 3.36 -29.79 3.31
N PHE A 293 2.27 -30.52 3.62
CA PHE A 293 2.33 -31.76 4.41
C PHE A 293 2.01 -33.02 3.60
N LYS A 294 2.67 -34.12 4.00
CA LYS A 294 2.33 -35.45 3.49
C LYS A 294 0.99 -35.90 4.09
N PRO A 295 0.21 -36.77 3.41
CA PRO A 295 -1.07 -37.26 3.93
C PRO A 295 -0.97 -37.93 5.31
N SER A 296 0.17 -38.53 5.64
CA SER A 296 0.41 -39.23 6.92
C SER A 296 0.95 -38.33 8.05
N THR A 297 1.15 -37.02 7.82
CA THR A 297 1.70 -36.12 8.84
C THR A 297 0.72 -35.90 10.00
N THR A 298 1.17 -36.10 11.24
CA THR A 298 0.33 -35.95 12.43
C THR A 298 -0.01 -34.48 12.71
N LYS A 299 -1.12 -34.22 13.42
CA LYS A 299 -1.52 -32.85 13.80
C LYS A 299 -0.42 -32.12 14.60
N THR A 300 0.27 -32.84 15.49
CA THR A 300 1.37 -32.29 16.30
C THR A 300 2.55 -31.86 15.44
N ASP A 301 2.95 -32.68 14.47
CA ASP A 301 4.05 -32.35 13.57
C ASP A 301 3.72 -31.16 12.66
N LYS A 302 2.47 -31.10 12.18
CA LYS A 302 1.97 -29.93 11.43
C LYS A 302 2.10 -28.64 12.24
N ALA A 303 1.65 -28.67 13.50
CA ALA A 303 1.70 -27.53 14.39
C ALA A 303 3.14 -27.09 14.66
N ASN A 304 4.06 -28.03 14.92
CA ASN A 304 5.48 -27.74 15.15
C ASN A 304 6.17 -27.15 13.91
N ARG A 305 5.85 -27.66 12.70
CA ARG A 305 6.38 -27.12 11.46
C ARG A 305 5.93 -25.69 11.21
N LEU A 306 4.66 -25.36 11.48
CA LEU A 306 4.16 -23.99 11.39
C LEU A 306 4.79 -23.07 12.44
N LEU A 307 4.98 -23.53 13.68
CA LEU A 307 5.68 -22.73 14.69
C LEU A 307 7.11 -22.41 14.24
N SER A 308 7.83 -23.41 13.73
CA SER A 308 9.15 -23.20 13.13
C SER A 308 9.11 -22.27 11.91
N LEU A 309 8.04 -22.31 11.11
CA LEU A 309 7.86 -21.41 9.98
C LEU A 309 7.71 -19.97 10.46
N ILE A 310 6.90 -19.72 11.49
CA ILE A 310 6.68 -18.40 12.08
C ILE A 310 7.97 -17.87 12.71
N GLU A 311 8.61 -18.63 13.59
CA GLU A 311 9.76 -18.16 14.38
C GLU A 311 11.04 -18.03 13.53
N LYS A 312 11.31 -19.00 12.66
CA LYS A 312 12.61 -19.13 11.97
C LYS A 312 12.57 -18.86 10.48
N GLY A 313 11.40 -19.07 9.86
CA GLY A 313 11.22 -18.85 8.43
C GLY A 313 10.84 -17.39 8.17
N ILE A 314 9.59 -17.07 8.47
CA ILE A 314 8.99 -15.77 8.20
C ILE A 314 9.49 -14.73 9.21
N CYS A 315 9.75 -15.15 10.46
CA CYS A 315 10.15 -14.29 11.58
C CYS A 315 9.12 -13.20 11.89
N ILE A 316 7.85 -13.59 12.01
CA ILE A 316 6.78 -12.68 12.44
C ILE A 316 6.81 -12.55 13.96
N ASP A 317 6.77 -11.32 14.47
CA ASP A 317 6.53 -11.07 15.89
C ASP A 317 5.02 -11.08 16.16
N LEU A 318 4.53 -12.19 16.71
CA LEU A 318 3.12 -12.35 17.09
C LEU A 318 2.99 -12.27 18.61
N PRO A 319 2.02 -11.51 19.15
CA PRO A 319 1.80 -11.45 20.60
C PRO A 319 1.44 -12.82 21.19
N LYS A 320 0.83 -13.70 20.38
CA LYS A 320 0.51 -15.10 20.71
C LYS A 320 0.60 -15.96 19.44
N TYR A 321 1.00 -17.21 19.59
CA TYR A 321 1.17 -18.17 18.48
C TYR A 321 -0.04 -19.09 18.24
N GLY A 322 -1.22 -18.82 18.81
CA GLY A 322 -2.40 -19.69 18.65
C GLY A 322 -2.27 -21.07 19.32
N ARG A 323 -3.42 -21.68 19.66
CA ARG A 323 -3.54 -22.98 20.32
C ARG A 323 -3.77 -24.13 19.33
N SER A 324 -4.44 -23.88 18.23
CA SER A 324 -4.70 -24.86 17.16
C SER A 324 -3.84 -24.59 15.92
N LEU A 325 -3.87 -25.53 14.95
CA LEU A 325 -3.23 -25.35 13.64
C LEU A 325 -3.93 -24.23 12.87
N GLU A 326 -5.26 -24.21 12.93
CA GLU A 326 -6.13 -23.25 12.26
C GLU A 326 -5.89 -21.83 12.78
N GLU A 327 -5.86 -21.65 14.10
CA GLU A 327 -5.57 -20.35 14.73
C GLU A 327 -4.19 -19.81 14.32
N ARG A 328 -3.19 -20.69 14.15
CA ARG A 328 -1.84 -20.30 13.68
C ARG A 328 -1.87 -19.76 12.25
N ILE A 329 -2.60 -20.44 11.38
CA ILE A 329 -2.73 -20.05 9.97
C ILE A 329 -3.46 -18.71 9.88
N GLU A 330 -4.58 -18.57 10.60
CA GLU A 330 -5.34 -17.31 10.67
C GLU A 330 -4.46 -16.14 11.15
N LEU A 331 -3.60 -16.35 12.15
CA LEU A 331 -2.68 -15.31 12.63
C LEU A 331 -1.64 -14.91 11.59
N ILE A 332 -1.10 -15.85 10.82
CA ILE A 332 -0.15 -15.56 9.72
C ILE A 332 -0.84 -14.72 8.64
N ILE A 333 -2.04 -15.14 8.21
CA ILE A 333 -2.81 -14.46 7.17
C ILE A 333 -3.17 -13.05 7.64
N LYS A 334 -3.72 -12.94 8.86
CA LYS A 334 -4.11 -11.65 9.44
C LYS A 334 -2.92 -10.69 9.56
N TYR A 335 -1.76 -11.18 9.99
CA TYR A 335 -0.55 -10.36 10.06
C TYR A 335 -0.19 -9.75 8.70
N TYR A 336 -0.18 -10.54 7.62
CA TYR A 336 0.14 -10.02 6.30
C TYR A 336 -0.94 -9.08 5.74
N GLN A 337 -2.21 -9.35 6.03
CA GLN A 337 -3.31 -8.45 5.66
C GLN A 337 -3.23 -7.11 6.40
N GLU A 338 -2.80 -7.09 7.66
CA GLU A 338 -2.53 -5.87 8.41
C GLU A 338 -1.30 -5.14 7.85
N LEU A 339 -0.23 -5.87 7.52
CA LEU A 339 0.99 -5.33 6.93
C LEU A 339 0.76 -4.70 5.55
N GLU A 340 -0.18 -5.21 4.77
CA GLU A 340 -0.59 -4.62 3.48
C GLU A 340 -1.32 -3.29 3.65
N LYS A 341 -2.15 -3.18 4.70
CA LYS A 341 -2.94 -1.97 4.98
C LYS A 341 -2.10 -0.86 5.61
N ASP A 342 -0.96 -1.23 6.17
CA ASP A 342 -0.02 -0.31 6.78
C ASP A 342 0.72 0.50 5.69
N GLU A 343 0.53 1.82 5.68
CA GLU A 343 1.25 2.69 4.74
C GLU A 343 2.70 2.95 5.15
N SER A 344 3.09 2.59 6.38
CA SER A 344 4.44 2.84 6.86
C SER A 344 5.46 1.94 6.16
N THR A 345 6.62 2.53 5.88
CA THR A 345 7.77 1.84 5.34
C THR A 345 8.81 1.65 6.43
N SER A 346 9.45 0.48 6.47
CA SER A 346 10.49 0.18 7.46
C SER A 346 11.76 1.03 7.29
N LEU A 347 11.89 1.73 6.16
CA LEU A 347 12.95 2.66 5.83
C LEU A 347 12.35 3.99 5.36
N THR A 348 13.10 5.05 5.58
CA THR A 348 12.81 6.37 5.01
C THR A 348 13.04 6.37 3.49
N ARG A 349 12.55 7.40 2.80
CA ARG A 349 12.76 7.56 1.34
C ARG A 349 14.26 7.47 0.97
N ASP A 350 15.10 8.12 1.77
CA ASP A 350 16.56 8.15 1.59
C ASP A 350 17.23 6.83 1.96
N GLY A 351 16.84 6.22 3.09
CA GLY A 351 17.34 4.91 3.48
C GLY A 351 17.02 3.84 2.44
N TYR A 352 15.81 3.89 1.87
CA TYR A 352 15.39 3.00 0.80
C TYR A 352 16.14 3.28 -0.52
N ASN A 353 16.29 4.55 -0.93
CA ASN A 353 17.08 4.88 -2.12
C ASN A 353 18.54 4.42 -1.99
N ARG A 354 19.13 4.57 -0.80
CA ARG A 354 20.49 4.08 -0.53
C ARG A 354 20.57 2.56 -0.63
N LEU A 355 19.59 1.84 -0.08
CA LEU A 355 19.50 0.38 -0.23
C LEU A 355 19.41 -0.01 -1.71
N LEU A 356 18.53 0.64 -2.49
CA LEU A 356 18.36 0.37 -3.93
C LEU A 356 19.64 0.65 -4.72
N TYR A 357 20.35 1.74 -4.40
CA TYR A 357 21.65 2.05 -4.99
C TYR A 357 22.68 0.95 -4.70
N ASP A 358 22.83 0.55 -3.43
CA ASP A 358 23.79 -0.47 -3.04
C ASP A 358 23.44 -1.84 -3.64
N LEU A 359 22.15 -2.17 -3.74
CA LEU A 359 21.66 -3.35 -4.45
C LEU A 359 22.04 -3.31 -5.93
N SER A 360 21.83 -2.18 -6.62
CA SER A 360 22.20 -1.99 -8.03
C SER A 360 23.70 -2.12 -8.28
N SER A 361 24.52 -1.64 -7.33
CA SER A 361 25.98 -1.75 -7.37
C SER A 361 26.48 -3.20 -7.17
N THR A 362 25.61 -4.08 -6.68
CA THR A 362 25.95 -5.47 -6.33
C THR A 362 25.38 -6.44 -7.35
N PHE A 363 24.12 -6.25 -7.76
CA PHE A 363 23.40 -7.14 -8.66
C PHE A 363 22.97 -6.39 -9.91
N ARG A 364 23.60 -6.68 -11.05
CA ARG A 364 23.33 -5.99 -12.33
C ARG A 364 21.88 -6.13 -12.81
N ASP A 365 21.24 -7.26 -12.52
CA ASP A 365 19.89 -7.56 -13.00
C ASP A 365 18.78 -7.14 -12.02
N ILE A 366 19.10 -6.48 -10.90
CA ILE A 366 18.10 -6.17 -9.86
C ILE A 366 16.96 -5.28 -10.36
N ASN A 367 17.27 -4.28 -11.19
CA ASN A 367 16.26 -3.42 -11.81
C ASN A 367 15.29 -4.23 -12.66
N ARG A 368 15.82 -5.14 -13.49
CA ARG A 368 15.01 -6.02 -14.34
C ARG A 368 14.17 -6.98 -13.50
N LEU A 369 14.74 -7.53 -12.43
CA LEU A 369 14.06 -8.46 -11.53
C LEU A 369 12.85 -7.79 -10.87
N ILE A 370 13.03 -6.61 -10.26
CA ILE A 370 11.96 -5.84 -9.62
C ILE A 370 10.89 -5.45 -10.63
N LYS A 371 11.31 -4.97 -11.82
CA LYS A 371 10.39 -4.57 -12.89
C LYS A 371 9.49 -5.72 -13.35
N LEU A 372 10.08 -6.90 -13.58
CA LEU A 372 9.33 -8.08 -14.03
C LEU A 372 8.39 -8.60 -12.95
N GLU A 373 8.87 -8.68 -11.72
CA GLU A 373 8.12 -9.20 -10.59
C GLU A 373 6.85 -8.38 -10.30
N PHE A 374 7.01 -7.07 -10.14
CA PHE A 374 5.92 -6.16 -9.80
C PHE A 374 5.27 -5.52 -11.04
N GLN A 375 5.54 -6.06 -12.23
CA GLN A 375 4.96 -5.61 -13.50
C GLN A 375 5.02 -4.08 -13.70
N LEU A 376 6.16 -3.47 -13.38
CA LEU A 376 6.33 -2.02 -13.45
C LEU A 376 6.63 -1.59 -14.90
N GLN A 377 6.09 -0.42 -15.28
CA GLN A 377 6.15 0.07 -16.65
C GLN A 377 7.45 0.84 -16.97
N GLU A 378 8.06 1.47 -15.97
CA GLU A 378 9.24 2.33 -16.11
C GLU A 378 10.49 1.51 -16.47
N GLU A 379 11.43 2.11 -17.19
CA GLU A 379 12.72 1.46 -17.52
C GLU A 379 13.63 1.32 -16.30
N ASN A 380 13.72 2.36 -15.48
CA ASN A 380 14.44 2.33 -14.20
C ASN A 380 13.43 2.41 -13.05
N VAL A 381 13.28 1.29 -12.34
CA VAL A 381 12.33 1.15 -11.23
C VAL A 381 12.99 1.30 -9.87
N LEU A 382 14.31 1.53 -9.82
CA LEU A 382 15.08 1.68 -8.58
C LEU A 382 14.90 3.07 -7.97
N ASN A 383 13.67 3.39 -7.61
CA ASN A 383 13.29 4.65 -6.97
C ASN A 383 12.29 4.36 -5.84
N SER A 384 12.61 4.78 -4.62
CA SER A 384 11.77 4.49 -3.46
C SER A 384 10.37 5.10 -3.55
N GLY A 385 10.22 6.31 -4.11
CA GLY A 385 8.92 6.94 -4.31
C GLY A 385 8.03 6.15 -5.28
N LEU A 386 8.60 5.71 -6.40
CA LEU A 386 7.89 4.85 -7.36
C LEU A 386 7.47 3.54 -6.71
N LEU A 387 8.41 2.81 -6.08
CA LEU A 387 8.11 1.52 -5.45
C LEU A 387 7.06 1.65 -4.34
N SER A 388 7.18 2.65 -3.47
CA SER A 388 6.20 2.93 -2.42
C SER A 388 4.82 3.27 -2.98
N SER A 389 4.74 3.99 -4.11
CA SER A 389 3.45 4.29 -4.74
C SER A 389 2.71 3.04 -5.25
N HIS A 390 3.46 1.98 -5.56
CA HIS A 390 2.96 0.66 -5.94
C HIS A 390 2.85 -0.33 -4.76
N ASP A 391 2.97 0.15 -3.52
CA ASP A 391 2.99 -0.67 -2.29
C ASP A 391 4.12 -1.74 -2.28
N VAL A 392 5.28 -1.38 -2.83
CA VAL A 392 6.49 -2.23 -2.83
C VAL A 392 7.47 -1.72 -1.76
N LYS A 393 7.48 -2.39 -0.62
CA LYS A 393 8.30 -2.02 0.55
C LYS A 393 9.73 -2.56 0.43
N PRO A 394 10.70 -2.05 1.22
CA PRO A 394 12.10 -2.52 1.18
C PRO A 394 12.24 -4.04 1.37
N ALA A 395 11.42 -4.61 2.25
CA ALA A 395 11.40 -6.06 2.46
C ALA A 395 10.99 -6.80 1.18
N ASP A 396 9.98 -6.33 0.45
CA ASP A 396 9.50 -6.97 -0.79
C ASP A 396 10.62 -7.11 -1.82
N VAL A 397 11.43 -6.05 -1.98
CA VAL A 397 12.62 -6.07 -2.86
C VAL A 397 13.66 -7.09 -2.40
N LEU A 398 13.94 -7.16 -1.10
CA LEU A 398 14.93 -8.09 -0.55
C LEU A 398 14.48 -9.56 -0.64
N TYR A 399 13.18 -9.83 -0.56
CA TYR A 399 12.63 -11.17 -0.72
C TYR A 399 12.71 -11.70 -2.16
N LEU A 400 13.07 -10.88 -3.15
CA LEU A 400 13.35 -11.34 -4.51
C LEU A 400 14.74 -11.99 -4.65
N LEU A 401 15.63 -11.74 -3.68
CA LEU A 401 16.99 -12.26 -3.71
C LEU A 401 17.06 -13.65 -3.09
N SER A 402 17.88 -14.50 -3.68
CA SER A 402 18.20 -15.80 -3.09
C SER A 402 18.94 -15.63 -1.76
N ARG A 403 18.90 -16.66 -0.92
CA ARG A 403 19.64 -16.65 0.36
C ARG A 403 21.14 -16.42 0.16
N ASP A 404 21.71 -16.91 -0.93
CA ASP A 404 23.14 -16.72 -1.22
C ASP A 404 23.45 -15.31 -1.71
N GLN A 405 22.55 -14.69 -2.49
CA GLN A 405 22.65 -13.27 -2.83
C GLN A 405 22.55 -12.39 -1.58
N LEU A 406 21.64 -12.67 -0.65
CA LEU A 406 21.55 -11.93 0.62
C LEU A 406 22.83 -12.08 1.46
N LYS A 407 23.47 -13.26 1.48
CA LYS A 407 24.76 -13.47 2.14
C LYS A 407 25.90 -12.71 1.46
N GLU A 408 25.92 -12.69 0.13
CA GLU A 408 26.89 -11.91 -0.65
C GLU A 408 26.77 -10.42 -0.33
N PHE A 409 25.54 -9.91 -0.33
CA PHE A 409 25.25 -8.52 -0.01
C PHE A 409 25.69 -8.16 1.41
N THR A 410 25.28 -8.96 2.41
CA THR A 410 25.67 -8.70 3.81
C THR A 410 27.17 -8.73 4.02
N LYS A 411 27.90 -9.65 3.36
CA LYS A 411 29.36 -9.72 3.42
C LYS A 411 30.01 -8.47 2.81
N LYS A 412 29.51 -7.99 1.66
CA LYS A 412 30.07 -6.82 0.95
C LYS A 412 29.97 -5.54 1.78
N PHE A 413 28.84 -5.34 2.48
CA PHE A 413 28.58 -4.13 3.26
C PHE A 413 28.85 -4.27 4.75
N GLY A 414 29.48 -5.37 5.20
CA GLY A 414 29.83 -5.58 6.61
C GLY A 414 28.61 -5.73 7.54
N ILE A 415 27.47 -6.16 7.01
CA ILE A 415 26.22 -6.33 7.74
C ILE A 415 26.25 -7.66 8.49
N LYS A 416 25.64 -7.70 9.68
CA LYS A 416 25.50 -8.92 10.49
C LYS A 416 24.89 -10.06 9.67
N SER A 417 25.59 -11.19 9.57
CA SER A 417 25.16 -12.39 8.83
C SER A 417 24.47 -13.44 9.70
N VAL A 418 24.39 -13.21 11.02
CA VAL A 418 23.72 -14.08 11.99
C VAL A 418 22.28 -13.63 12.20
N GLY A 419 21.34 -14.58 12.11
CA GLY A 419 19.90 -14.32 12.27
C GLY A 419 19.20 -14.06 10.94
N ASN A 420 18.14 -13.25 10.96
CA ASN A 420 17.38 -12.90 9.77
C ASN A 420 18.14 -11.84 8.95
N LEU A 421 18.61 -12.23 7.77
CA LEU A 421 19.42 -11.37 6.90
C LEU A 421 18.64 -10.14 6.41
N ILE A 422 17.35 -10.28 6.11
CA ILE A 422 16.51 -9.17 5.62
C ILE A 422 16.35 -8.12 6.72
N VAL A 423 16.03 -8.55 7.95
CA VAL A 423 15.93 -7.64 9.11
C VAL A 423 17.27 -6.95 9.37
N ASN A 424 18.38 -7.68 9.32
CA ASN A 424 19.71 -7.10 9.50
C ASN A 424 20.06 -6.09 8.41
N ILE A 425 19.70 -6.37 7.14
CA ILE A 425 19.89 -5.44 6.03
C ILE A 425 19.04 -4.19 6.27
N ILE A 426 17.73 -4.32 6.47
CA ILE A 426 16.85 -3.18 6.73
C ILE A 426 17.36 -2.35 7.91
N GLY A 427 17.74 -2.99 9.02
CA GLY A 427 18.30 -2.31 10.19
C GLY A 427 19.57 -1.51 9.89
N ASN A 428 20.41 -1.95 8.95
CA ASN A 428 21.62 -1.23 8.54
C ASN A 428 21.34 0.03 7.72
N TYR A 429 20.23 0.06 6.99
CA TYR A 429 19.79 1.22 6.20
C TYR A 429 18.79 2.10 6.96
N ARG A 430 18.41 1.70 8.17
CA ARG A 430 17.49 2.46 9.02
C ARG A 430 18.20 3.67 9.60
N ILE A 431 17.90 4.85 9.06
CA ILE A 431 18.39 6.11 9.60
C ILE A 431 17.39 6.53 10.68
N VAL A 432 17.72 6.23 11.94
CA VAL A 432 16.85 6.49 13.11
C VAL A 432 16.40 7.95 13.16
N GLU A 433 17.29 8.87 12.81
CA GLU A 433 17.00 10.31 12.83
C GLU A 433 15.98 10.72 11.75
N ASP A 434 16.05 10.14 10.55
CA ASP A 434 15.08 10.42 9.49
C ASP A 434 13.73 9.78 9.81
N LEU A 435 13.73 8.57 10.40
CA LEU A 435 12.49 7.93 10.83
C LEU A 435 11.77 8.76 11.90
N LEU A 436 12.53 9.38 12.80
CA LEU A 436 12.00 10.32 13.79
C LEU A 436 11.46 11.61 13.15
N MET A 437 12.06 12.07 12.04
CA MET A 437 11.52 13.20 11.27
C MET A 437 10.24 12.82 10.52
N GLU A 438 10.15 11.64 9.91
CA GLU A 438 8.93 11.15 9.26
C GLU A 438 7.77 10.99 10.27
N ASN A 439 8.10 10.64 11.51
CA ASN A 439 7.16 10.51 12.61
C ASN A 439 7.10 11.77 13.51
N LEU A 440 7.46 12.95 12.99
CA LEU A 440 7.50 14.20 13.78
C LEU A 440 6.15 14.52 14.46
N GLU A 441 5.03 14.18 13.82
CA GLU A 441 3.69 14.35 14.38
C GLU A 441 3.53 13.51 15.67
N LEU A 442 3.89 12.23 15.62
CA LEU A 442 3.83 11.33 16.77
C LEU A 442 4.79 11.76 17.89
N VAL A 443 5.99 12.25 17.52
CA VAL A 443 6.94 12.83 18.48
C VAL A 443 6.35 14.08 19.14
N GLY A 444 5.74 14.98 18.35
CA GLY A 444 5.09 16.20 18.85
C GLY A 444 3.90 15.92 19.76
N ALA A 445 3.12 14.88 19.44
CA ALA A 445 1.97 14.41 20.21
C ALA A 445 2.35 13.55 21.43
N ARG A 446 3.64 13.20 21.59
CA ARG A 446 4.13 12.26 22.59
C ARG A 446 3.42 10.90 22.56
N ASP A 447 3.10 10.41 21.37
CA ASP A 447 2.40 9.15 21.17
C ASP A 447 3.37 7.96 21.22
N ILE A 448 3.64 7.51 22.44
CA ILE A 448 4.58 6.40 22.70
C ILE A 448 4.08 5.08 22.08
N ALA A 449 2.77 4.86 22.00
CA ALA A 449 2.22 3.60 21.52
C ALA A 449 2.50 3.46 20.01
N SER A 450 2.10 4.47 19.24
CA SER A 450 2.32 4.50 17.79
C SER A 450 3.81 4.51 17.43
N LEU A 451 4.64 5.23 18.20
CA LEU A 451 6.10 5.22 17.98
C LEU A 451 6.71 3.83 18.19
N LYS A 452 6.25 3.07 19.19
CA LYS A 452 6.73 1.69 19.41
C LYS A 452 6.30 0.74 18.30
N GLU A 453 5.09 0.91 17.76
CA GLU A 453 4.62 0.15 16.59
C GLU A 453 5.50 0.43 15.36
N GLN A 454 5.97 1.67 15.21
CA GLN A 454 6.97 2.08 14.21
C GLN A 454 8.41 1.67 14.57
N GLY A 455 8.58 0.88 15.64
CA GLY A 455 9.87 0.37 16.12
C GLY A 455 10.78 1.45 16.72
N ILE A 456 10.23 2.54 17.23
CA ILE A 456 10.93 3.67 17.84
C ILE A 456 10.68 3.65 19.34
N GLU A 457 11.75 3.52 20.14
CA GLU A 457 11.68 3.62 21.59
C GLU A 457 12.29 4.94 22.07
N ILE A 458 11.47 5.79 22.69
CA ILE A 458 11.87 7.07 23.28
C ILE A 458 11.39 7.14 24.74
N LYS A 459 12.22 7.66 25.64
CA LYS A 459 11.79 7.91 27.02
C LYS A 459 10.93 9.18 27.10
N GLU A 460 9.90 9.16 27.95
CA GLU A 460 8.98 10.29 28.08
C GLU A 460 9.68 11.63 28.42
N SER A 461 10.78 11.58 29.18
CA SER A 461 11.60 12.75 29.52
C SER A 461 12.37 13.35 28.35
N GLU A 462 12.56 12.62 27.26
CA GLU A 462 13.42 13.00 26.13
C GLU A 462 12.64 13.67 25.00
N PHE A 463 11.30 13.60 24.99
CA PHE A 463 10.47 14.10 23.88
C PHE A 463 10.66 15.58 23.55
N GLY A 464 10.71 16.45 24.56
CA GLY A 464 10.86 17.90 24.33
C GLY A 464 12.16 18.21 23.59
N LEU A 465 13.29 17.77 24.15
CA LEU A 465 14.61 17.96 23.56
C LEU A 465 14.75 17.27 22.21
N LEU A 466 14.16 16.08 22.05
CA LEU A 466 14.17 15.36 20.77
C LEU A 466 13.43 16.15 19.69
N TYR A 467 12.24 16.64 20.01
CA TYR A 467 11.41 17.42 19.10
C TYR A 467 12.09 18.73 18.68
N GLU A 468 12.71 19.45 19.63
CA GLU A 468 13.55 20.63 19.34
C GLU A 468 14.68 20.29 18.37
N ASN A 469 15.40 19.19 18.60
CA ASN A 469 16.52 18.78 17.75
C ASN A 469 16.05 18.40 16.33
N LEU A 470 14.90 17.75 16.19
CA LEU A 470 14.32 17.43 14.88
C LEU A 470 13.92 18.70 14.13
N ILE A 471 13.28 19.65 14.81
CA ILE A 471 12.91 20.95 14.20
C ILE A 471 14.16 21.74 13.78
N LYS A 472 15.23 21.76 14.58
CA LYS A 472 16.52 22.37 14.20
C LYS A 472 17.05 21.81 12.89
N LYS A 473 17.00 20.47 12.75
CA LYS A 473 17.43 19.80 11.52
C LYS A 473 16.54 20.16 10.34
N ILE A 474 15.23 20.21 10.53
CA ILE A 474 14.31 20.62 9.46
C ILE A 474 14.60 22.05 9.00
N PHE A 475 14.79 23.01 9.91
CA PHE A 475 15.18 24.37 9.51
C PHE A 475 16.54 24.43 8.81
N THR A 476 17.49 23.58 9.22
CA THR A 476 18.77 23.44 8.51
C THR A 476 18.55 22.90 7.09
N LYS A 477 17.70 21.88 6.91
CA LYS A 477 17.30 21.34 5.58
C LYS A 477 16.53 22.37 4.75
N LEU A 478 15.80 23.29 5.38
CA LEU A 478 15.13 24.42 4.74
C LEU A 478 16.10 25.56 4.35
N GLY A 479 17.40 25.43 4.61
CA GLY A 479 18.41 26.43 4.26
C GLY A 479 18.60 27.54 5.29
N PHE A 480 18.01 27.45 6.49
CA PHE A 480 18.22 28.45 7.54
C PHE A 480 19.51 28.22 8.31
N SER A 481 20.18 29.31 8.68
CA SER A 481 21.32 29.30 9.60
C SER A 481 20.84 29.20 11.05
N VAL A 482 20.86 28.00 11.64
CA VAL A 482 20.60 27.77 13.06
C VAL A 482 21.81 28.19 13.90
N ASP A 483 21.68 29.25 14.69
CA ASP A 483 22.81 29.87 15.42
C ASP A 483 22.83 29.46 16.90
N GLU A 484 23.31 28.26 17.17
CA GLU A 484 23.43 27.73 18.54
C GLU A 484 24.41 28.50 19.42
N SER A 485 25.45 29.10 18.82
CA SER A 485 26.44 29.89 19.54
C SER A 485 25.82 31.17 20.08
N LEU A 486 25.12 31.92 19.23
CA LEU A 486 24.43 33.14 19.63
C LEU A 486 23.27 32.84 20.58
N ARG A 487 22.50 31.76 20.34
CA ARG A 487 21.43 31.33 21.25
C ARG A 487 21.95 31.11 22.66
N LYS A 488 23.08 30.42 22.82
CA LYS A 488 23.71 30.18 24.13
C LYS A 488 24.25 31.45 24.78
N GLU A 489 24.70 32.43 23.99
CA GLU A 489 25.16 33.73 24.47
C GLU A 489 24.02 34.61 24.97
N ILE A 490 22.88 34.59 24.28
CA ILE A 490 21.69 35.38 24.64
C ILE A 490 20.92 34.70 25.79
N ASN A 491 20.78 33.38 25.76
CA ASN A 491 20.02 32.64 26.76
C ASN A 491 20.53 32.86 28.19
N THR A 492 19.61 32.89 29.13
CA THR A 492 19.89 32.97 30.58
C THR A 492 19.32 31.75 31.29
N LYS A 493 19.57 31.63 32.60
CA LYS A 493 18.93 30.57 33.41
C LYS A 493 17.40 30.67 33.43
N GLN A 494 16.86 31.88 33.26
CA GLN A 494 15.42 32.15 33.33
C GLN A 494 14.76 32.15 31.94
N HIS A 495 15.50 32.49 30.90
CA HIS A 495 14.99 32.64 29.53
C HIS A 495 15.82 31.79 28.59
N GLN A 496 15.27 30.64 28.19
CA GLN A 496 15.92 29.67 27.33
C GLN A 496 15.10 29.51 26.05
N MET A 497 15.51 30.21 25.00
CA MET A 497 14.96 30.02 23.66
C MET A 497 15.36 28.64 23.15
N ASP A 498 14.44 27.94 22.48
CA ASP A 498 14.68 26.59 21.96
C ASP A 498 15.60 26.64 20.73
N ILE A 499 15.26 27.48 19.76
CA ILE A 499 16.02 27.65 18.50
C ILE A 499 16.09 29.14 18.14
N LEU A 500 17.26 29.54 17.64
CA LEU A 500 17.49 30.87 17.10
C LEU A 500 18.01 30.73 15.67
N LEU A 501 17.31 31.33 14.70
CA LEU A 501 17.73 31.38 13.30
C LEU A 501 18.24 32.77 12.97
N ARG A 502 19.25 32.83 12.11
CA ARG A 502 19.75 34.09 11.54
C ARG A 502 19.24 34.24 10.11
N SER A 503 18.61 35.38 9.81
CA SER A 503 18.11 35.71 8.48
C SER A 503 18.53 37.11 8.07
N ALA A 504 19.55 37.22 7.22
CA ALA A 504 20.17 38.49 6.82
C ALA A 504 20.51 39.39 8.04
N GLU A 505 19.70 40.42 8.31
CA GLU A 505 19.90 41.40 9.39
C GLU A 505 19.01 41.15 10.63
N GLU A 506 18.12 40.15 10.60
CA GLU A 506 17.14 39.88 11.65
C GLU A 506 17.30 38.47 12.25
N LEU A 507 16.89 38.34 13.51
CA LEU A 507 16.75 37.05 14.19
C LEU A 507 15.32 36.53 14.05
N ILE A 508 15.19 35.21 13.96
CA ILE A 508 13.92 34.50 14.07
C ILE A 508 14.00 33.57 15.28
N ILE A 509 13.06 33.73 16.20
CA ILE A 509 12.96 32.88 17.39
C ILE A 509 11.98 31.76 17.09
N ILE A 510 12.39 30.50 17.31
CA ILE A 510 11.48 29.35 17.22
C ILE A 510 11.28 28.75 18.61
N GLU A 511 10.02 28.56 18.97
CA GLU A 511 9.60 27.89 20.20
C GLU A 511 8.88 26.58 19.86
N CYS A 512 9.31 25.48 20.47
CA CYS A 512 8.84 24.14 20.17
C CYS A 512 7.96 23.61 21.31
N LYS A 513 6.72 23.23 21.02
CA LYS A 513 5.77 22.72 22.01
C LYS A 513 5.28 21.32 21.64
N THR A 514 5.64 20.36 22.48
CA THR A 514 5.05 19.01 22.47
C THR A 514 3.90 18.95 23.48
N VAL A 515 2.81 18.25 23.17
CA VAL A 515 1.69 18.05 24.10
C VAL A 515 1.09 16.66 23.89
N LYS A 516 0.54 16.07 24.94
CA LYS A 516 -0.02 14.72 24.90
C LYS A 516 -1.51 14.75 24.53
N ASP A 517 -1.88 13.99 23.49
CA ASP A 517 -3.26 13.63 23.09
C ASP A 517 -4.27 14.79 22.91
N LYS A 518 -3.81 16.04 22.83
CA LYS A 518 -4.65 17.25 22.75
C LYS A 518 -4.00 18.33 21.90
N ASP A 519 -4.75 19.36 21.57
CA ASP A 519 -4.18 20.55 20.93
C ASP A 519 -3.45 21.44 21.93
N TYR A 520 -2.43 22.16 21.46
CA TYR A 520 -1.76 23.17 22.26
C TYR A 520 -2.65 24.40 22.46
N ASN A 521 -2.91 24.76 23.73
CA ASN A 521 -3.92 25.77 24.08
C ASN A 521 -3.44 26.84 25.10
N LYS A 522 -2.14 26.91 25.41
CA LYS A 522 -1.60 27.78 26.47
C LYS A 522 -1.07 29.12 25.95
N TYR A 523 -1.91 29.89 25.25
CA TYR A 523 -1.48 31.12 24.57
C TYR A 523 -0.85 32.15 25.50
N THR A 524 -1.56 32.55 26.57
CA THR A 524 -1.10 33.62 27.48
C THR A 524 0.27 33.35 28.10
N SER A 525 0.56 32.09 28.43
CA SER A 525 1.86 31.71 29.02
C SER A 525 2.98 31.82 27.98
N VAL A 526 2.72 31.38 26.74
CA VAL A 526 3.71 31.41 25.67
C VAL A 526 3.93 32.83 25.16
N SER A 527 2.89 33.61 24.90
CA SER A 527 3.04 35.01 24.47
C SER A 527 3.92 35.82 25.44
N ARG A 528 3.72 35.67 26.76
CA ARG A 528 4.60 36.31 27.77
C ARG A 528 6.05 35.84 27.70
N GLN A 529 6.26 34.54 27.51
CA GLN A 529 7.58 33.94 27.36
C GLN A 529 8.29 34.50 26.11
N LEU A 530 7.58 34.54 24.97
CA LEU A 530 8.10 35.03 23.69
C LEU A 530 8.41 36.53 23.72
N LYS A 531 7.55 37.36 24.34
CA LYS A 531 7.80 38.80 24.56
C LYS A 531 9.09 39.02 25.37
N SER A 532 9.33 38.17 26.36
CA SER A 532 10.58 38.20 27.13
C SER A 532 11.80 37.82 26.28
N TYR A 533 11.68 36.83 25.40
CA TYR A 533 12.77 36.40 24.53
C TYR A 533 13.13 37.47 23.49
N GLU A 534 12.11 38.07 22.90
CA GLU A 534 12.25 39.17 21.97
C GLU A 534 12.90 40.39 22.64
N GLY A 535 12.44 40.73 23.86
CA GLY A 535 13.03 41.80 24.67
C GLY A 535 14.50 41.54 25.01
N LEU A 536 14.88 40.29 25.30
CA LEU A 536 16.26 39.91 25.59
C LEU A 536 17.18 40.07 24.37
N CYS A 537 16.70 39.70 23.18
CA CYS A 537 17.41 39.93 21.92
C CYS A 537 17.60 41.43 21.66
N LYS A 538 16.53 42.23 21.85
CA LYS A 538 16.56 43.70 21.69
C LYS A 538 17.57 44.37 22.64
N GLN A 539 17.61 43.94 23.91
CA GLN A 539 18.59 44.44 24.89
C GLN A 539 20.05 44.14 24.50
N LYS A 540 20.27 43.03 23.79
CA LYS A 540 21.57 42.63 23.25
C LYS A 540 21.91 43.28 21.90
N GLY A 541 21.06 44.18 21.41
CA GLY A 541 21.28 44.93 20.16
C GLY A 541 20.83 44.20 18.89
N TYR A 542 20.07 43.12 19.01
CA TYR A 542 19.54 42.37 17.87
C TYR A 542 18.09 42.72 17.58
N ASN A 543 17.74 42.83 16.30
CA ASN A 543 16.36 42.95 15.87
C ASN A 543 15.75 41.56 15.66
N VAL A 544 14.52 41.34 16.15
CA VAL A 544 13.78 40.10 15.94
C VAL A 544 12.71 40.37 14.89
N GLY A 545 12.87 39.73 13.72
CA GLY A 545 11.96 39.92 12.59
C GLY A 545 10.69 39.11 12.70
N GLN A 546 10.77 37.93 13.32
CA GLN A 546 9.65 36.99 13.46
C GLN A 546 9.84 36.09 14.68
N VAL A 547 8.73 35.71 15.30
CA VAL A 547 8.66 34.63 16.28
C VAL A 547 7.76 33.53 15.73
N VAL A 548 8.19 32.28 15.83
CA VAL A 548 7.43 31.13 15.32
C VAL A 548 7.23 30.14 16.44
N VAL A 549 5.99 29.69 16.63
CA VAL A 549 5.66 28.57 17.53
C VAL A 549 5.34 27.35 16.69
N ILE A 550 5.94 26.22 17.06
CA ILE A 550 5.75 24.95 16.38
C ILE A 550 5.20 23.92 17.36
N ALA A 551 4.08 23.31 17.01
CA ALA A 551 3.44 22.25 17.79
C ALA A 551 2.83 21.20 16.86
N ASN A 552 2.43 20.04 17.40
CA ASN A 552 1.70 19.06 16.59
C ASN A 552 0.39 19.64 16.05
N SER A 553 -0.39 20.27 16.92
CA SER A 553 -1.64 20.95 16.60
C SER A 553 -1.91 22.10 17.58
N PHE A 554 -2.75 23.04 17.17
CA PHE A 554 -3.18 24.21 17.96
C PHE A 554 -4.70 24.22 18.11
N SER A 555 -5.20 24.66 19.26
CA SER A 555 -6.64 24.82 19.43
C SER A 555 -7.13 26.07 18.69
N ASN A 556 -8.41 26.08 18.28
CA ASN A 556 -9.01 27.24 17.62
C ASN A 556 -8.87 28.52 18.45
N ASP A 557 -9.06 28.42 19.77
CA ASP A 557 -8.86 29.55 20.70
C ASP A 557 -7.42 30.08 20.65
N PHE A 558 -6.42 29.19 20.57
CA PHE A 558 -5.02 29.58 20.50
C PHE A 558 -4.69 30.29 19.19
N ILE A 559 -5.24 29.80 18.07
CA ILE A 559 -5.08 30.42 16.75
C ILE A 559 -5.72 31.81 16.76
N SER A 560 -6.95 31.91 17.26
CA SER A 560 -7.68 33.17 17.40
C SER A 560 -6.90 34.16 18.26
N ASP A 561 -6.45 33.78 19.45
CA ASP A 561 -5.66 34.64 20.34
C ASP A 561 -4.36 35.11 19.68
N CYS A 562 -3.72 34.26 18.87
CA CYS A 562 -2.54 34.62 18.10
C CYS A 562 -2.81 35.68 17.03
N GLU A 563 -3.95 35.60 16.34
CA GLU A 563 -4.34 36.56 15.30
C GLU A 563 -4.67 37.95 15.87
N TYR A 564 -5.09 38.02 17.14
CA TYR A 564 -5.40 39.28 17.83
C TYR A 564 -4.20 39.90 18.60
N ASP A 565 -3.07 39.21 18.74
CA ASP A 565 -1.87 39.77 19.41
C ASP A 565 -1.03 40.57 18.42
N HIS A 566 -1.23 41.89 18.42
CA HIS A 566 -0.48 42.82 17.57
C HIS A 566 0.88 43.25 18.16
N GLU A 567 1.25 42.75 19.35
CA GLU A 567 2.53 43.11 19.98
C GLU A 567 3.70 42.22 19.52
N LEU A 568 3.41 41.03 18.99
CA LEU A 568 4.41 40.08 18.48
C LEU A 568 4.12 39.76 17.02
N ASN A 569 5.17 39.77 16.18
CA ASN A 569 5.10 39.19 14.84
C ASN A 569 5.16 37.65 14.97
N LEU A 570 4.02 37.04 15.31
CA LEU A 570 3.91 35.63 15.69
C LEU A 570 3.27 34.79 14.58
N SER A 571 3.99 33.76 14.13
CA SER A 571 3.46 32.72 13.24
C SER A 571 3.34 31.38 13.96
N LEU A 572 2.34 30.59 13.56
CA LEU A 572 2.15 29.23 14.02
C LEU A 572 2.39 28.26 12.86
N ILE A 573 3.08 27.15 13.14
CA ILE A 573 3.31 26.07 12.18
C ILE A 573 3.03 24.73 12.86
N THR A 574 2.25 23.86 12.22
CA THR A 574 2.05 22.50 12.70
C THR A 574 3.21 21.59 12.32
N SER A 575 3.47 20.51 13.07
CA SER A 575 4.45 19.48 12.67
C SER A 575 4.25 19.03 11.23
N LYS A 576 3.00 18.74 10.88
CA LYS A 576 2.58 18.34 9.54
C LYS A 576 2.86 19.41 8.48
N GLY A 577 2.50 20.67 8.77
CA GLY A 577 2.73 21.80 7.89
C GLY A 577 4.23 22.04 7.63
N LEU A 578 5.06 21.89 8.67
CA LEU A 578 6.51 22.02 8.57
C LEU A 578 7.12 20.92 7.69
N LEU A 579 6.73 19.66 7.88
CA LEU A 579 7.20 18.54 7.06
C LEU A 579 6.83 18.71 5.59
N LYS A 580 5.56 19.00 5.29
CA LYS A 580 5.11 19.27 3.92
C LYS A 580 5.88 20.40 3.26
N THR A 581 6.18 21.44 4.02
CA THR A 581 6.96 22.58 3.54
C THR A 581 8.39 22.18 3.17
N MET A 582 9.03 21.32 3.97
CA MET A 582 10.34 20.77 3.68
C MET A 582 10.32 19.90 2.42
N ASP A 583 9.34 19.00 2.30
CA ASP A 583 9.20 18.12 1.13
C ASP A 583 8.97 18.93 -0.15
N ALA A 584 8.12 19.96 -0.09
CA ALA A 584 7.87 20.86 -1.21
C ALA A 584 9.11 21.65 -1.63
N LEU A 585 9.99 22.04 -0.68
CA LEU A 585 11.25 22.70 -1.00
C LEU A 585 12.21 21.75 -1.72
N ILE A 586 12.33 20.50 -1.24
CA ILE A 586 13.18 19.47 -1.86
C ILE A 586 12.80 19.23 -3.33
N GLU A 587 11.50 19.29 -3.64
CA GLU A 587 10.98 19.13 -5.00
C GLU A 587 11.00 20.42 -5.83
N SER A 588 11.28 21.57 -5.20
CA SER A 588 11.30 22.88 -5.85
C SER A 588 12.62 23.20 -6.54
N LYS A 589 12.67 24.35 -7.21
CA LYS A 589 13.90 24.94 -7.77
C LYS A 589 14.64 25.84 -6.78
N PHE A 590 14.10 26.06 -5.58
CA PHE A 590 14.71 26.95 -4.60
C PHE A 590 15.82 26.22 -3.83
N GLU A 591 16.97 26.85 -3.68
CA GLU A 591 18.06 26.35 -2.83
C GLU A 591 17.78 26.57 -1.34
N GLU A 592 17.06 27.64 -1.00
CA GLU A 592 16.71 28.01 0.38
C GLU A 592 15.25 28.43 0.48
N PHE A 593 14.64 28.18 1.64
CA PHE A 593 13.25 28.54 1.91
C PHE A 593 13.06 30.08 1.95
N PRO A 594 12.10 30.64 1.18
CA PRO A 594 11.87 32.08 1.20
C PRO A 594 11.30 32.57 2.54
N VAL A 595 12.12 33.28 3.32
CA VAL A 595 11.80 33.80 4.68
C VAL A 595 10.47 34.57 4.73
N LYS A 596 10.09 35.27 3.65
CA LYS A 596 8.81 36.00 3.58
C LYS A 596 7.59 35.11 3.77
N LEU A 597 7.69 33.81 3.46
CA LEU A 597 6.62 32.84 3.67
C LEU A 597 6.45 32.46 5.15
N LEU A 598 7.42 32.78 6.01
CA LEU A 598 7.29 32.68 7.48
C LEU A 598 6.73 33.94 8.13
N LYS A 599 6.60 35.07 7.40
CA LYS A 599 6.23 36.38 7.98
C LYS A 599 4.74 36.68 7.85
N LYS A 600 3.89 35.81 8.42
CA LYS A 600 2.43 36.00 8.41
C LYS A 600 1.85 35.75 9.79
N ASP A 601 1.01 36.66 10.27
CA ASP A 601 0.39 36.53 11.58
C ASP A 601 -0.61 35.35 11.60
N GLY A 602 -0.58 34.58 12.69
CA GLY A 602 -1.45 33.42 12.88
C GLY A 602 -0.92 32.13 12.27
N LEU A 603 -1.83 31.19 11.96
CA LEU A 603 -1.47 29.89 11.41
C LEU A 603 -1.05 30.01 9.94
N LEU A 604 0.15 29.51 9.63
CA LEU A 604 0.63 29.45 8.26
C LEU A 604 -0.18 28.43 7.45
N ASP A 605 -0.58 28.82 6.25
CA ASP A 605 -1.31 27.99 5.31
C ASP A 605 -0.31 27.15 4.52
N GLU A 606 -0.15 25.88 4.90
CA GLU A 606 0.82 24.97 4.31
C GLU A 606 0.55 24.70 2.82
N GLU A 607 -0.72 24.64 2.40
CA GLU A 607 -1.06 24.40 1.00
C GLU A 607 -0.63 25.55 0.11
N ARG A 608 -0.85 26.78 0.59
CA ARG A 608 -0.42 27.98 -0.12
C ARG A 608 1.11 28.06 -0.21
N ILE A 609 1.82 27.70 0.85
CA ILE A 609 3.29 27.66 0.85
C ILE A 609 3.79 26.63 -0.17
N CYS A 610 3.27 25.40 -0.13
CA CYS A 610 3.65 24.35 -1.08
C CYS A 610 3.37 24.75 -2.53
N LYS A 611 2.22 25.37 -2.81
CA LYS A 611 1.88 25.90 -4.14
C LYS A 611 2.83 26.99 -4.63
N VAL A 612 3.47 27.74 -3.73
CA VAL A 612 4.47 28.75 -4.11
C VAL A 612 5.82 28.11 -4.40
N LEU A 613 6.23 27.12 -3.61
CA LEU A 613 7.49 26.41 -3.79
C LEU A 613 7.50 25.56 -5.07
N LEU A 614 6.38 24.89 -5.38
CA LEU A 614 6.28 23.96 -6.52
C LEU A 614 5.95 24.63 -7.87
N LYS A 615 5.93 25.97 -7.93
CA LYS A 615 5.83 26.73 -9.18
C LYS A 615 7.20 26.92 -9.81
#